data_AF-A0A661LVB3-F1
#
_entry.id   AF-A0A661LVB3-F1
#
_cell.length_a   1.000
_cell.length_b   1.000
_cell.length_c   1.000
_cell.angle_alpha   90.00
_cell.angle_beta   90.00
_cell.angle_gamma   90.00
#
_symmetry.space_group_name_H-M   'P 1'
#
loop_
_entity.id
_entity.type
_entity.pdbx_description
1 polymer ?
#
loop_
_entity_poly.entity_id
_entity_poly.type
_entity_poly.pdbx_seq_one_letter_code
_entity_poly.pdbx_strand_id
1 'polypeptide(L)'
;MYQYGTKEWDENYAKIVEERKKSEQKPYIVGTPEWVSEFEKKIQGDERYKEIAKNWEGSVVLVLKSDPQAGLDNDIFIFMDLWHGECHSVRMVPGEAGRSGDYVLEGAYERWKRIMKKELNMVKELATRRIKLVPFEFRKAAKLTAAAQASIRLVDLSGQVSDIFPDDLESGKVKAFKALLKELKTKFGI
;
A
#
# COMPACT_ATOMS: atom_id res chain seq x y z
N MET A 1 21.88 -3.47 -5.62
CA MET A 1 20.49 -3.06 -5.85
C MET A 1 20.05 -3.67 -7.16
N TYR A 2 18.94 -4.40 -7.18
CA TYR A 2 18.29 -4.92 -8.38
C TYR A 2 17.60 -3.77 -9.13
N GLN A 3 17.64 -3.80 -10.46
CA GLN A 3 17.00 -2.78 -11.28
C GLN A 3 15.50 -3.08 -11.42
N TYR A 4 14.64 -2.15 -10.99
CA TYR A 4 13.19 -2.30 -11.11
C TYR A 4 12.74 -2.47 -12.57
N GLY A 5 11.69 -3.27 -12.77
CA GLY A 5 11.18 -3.62 -14.11
C GLY A 5 11.95 -4.73 -14.82
N THR A 6 12.94 -5.34 -14.16
CA THR A 6 13.64 -6.52 -14.66
C THR A 6 13.08 -7.79 -14.02
N LYS A 7 13.16 -8.91 -14.76
CA LYS A 7 12.82 -10.24 -14.23
C LYS A 7 13.60 -10.57 -12.96
N GLU A 8 14.87 -10.16 -12.87
CA GLU A 8 15.69 -10.36 -11.69
C GLU A 8 15.12 -9.64 -10.46
N TRP A 9 14.65 -8.41 -10.62
CA TRP A 9 14.01 -7.67 -9.52
C TRP A 9 12.73 -8.38 -9.07
N ASP A 10 11.87 -8.78 -10.00
CA ASP A 10 10.61 -9.47 -9.70
C ASP A 10 10.85 -10.81 -8.98
N GLU A 11 11.77 -11.63 -9.47
CA GLU A 11 12.09 -12.93 -8.87
C GLU A 11 12.69 -12.78 -7.46
N ASN A 12 13.58 -11.80 -7.24
CA ASN A 12 14.17 -11.60 -5.91
C ASN A 12 13.19 -10.95 -4.94
N TYR A 13 12.27 -10.09 -5.41
CA TYR A 13 11.22 -9.53 -4.58
C TYR A 13 10.20 -10.61 -4.18
N ALA A 14 9.83 -11.49 -5.11
CA ALA A 14 8.99 -12.65 -4.80
C ALA A 14 9.64 -13.58 -3.77
N LYS A 15 10.97 -13.83 -3.87
CA LYS A 15 11.71 -14.64 -2.89
C LYS A 15 11.64 -14.04 -1.48
N ILE A 16 11.90 -12.74 -1.31
CA ILE A 16 11.85 -12.12 0.03
C ILE A 16 10.43 -12.16 0.61
N VAL A 17 9.40 -11.97 -0.22
CA VAL A 17 8.00 -12.10 0.21
C VAL A 17 7.71 -13.52 0.71
N GLU A 18 8.13 -14.54 -0.03
CA GLU A 18 7.91 -15.95 0.34
C GLU A 18 8.73 -16.39 1.57
N GLU A 19 9.96 -15.90 1.70
CA GLU A 19 10.78 -16.11 2.90
C GLU A 19 10.10 -15.50 4.13
N ARG A 20 9.62 -14.25 4.02
CA ARG A 20 8.93 -13.57 5.12
C ARG A 20 7.60 -14.22 5.48
N LYS A 21 6.81 -14.69 4.52
CA LYS A 21 5.59 -15.47 4.80
C LYS A 21 5.87 -16.75 5.60
N LYS A 22 7.04 -17.35 5.43
CA LYS A 22 7.46 -18.57 6.17
C LYS A 22 8.02 -18.25 7.55
N SER A 23 8.74 -17.14 7.70
CA SER A 23 9.42 -16.79 8.95
C SER A 23 8.57 -15.97 9.91
N GLU A 24 7.67 -15.15 9.40
CA GLU A 24 6.82 -14.24 10.18
C GLU A 24 5.47 -14.86 10.49
N GLN A 25 4.87 -14.46 11.62
CA GLN A 25 3.56 -14.96 12.05
C GLN A 25 2.48 -13.90 11.85
N LYS A 26 1.28 -14.35 11.48
CA LYS A 26 0.10 -13.48 11.39
C LYS A 26 -0.39 -13.08 12.80
N PRO A 27 -0.98 -11.90 12.97
CA PRO A 27 -1.20 -10.88 11.94
C PRO A 27 0.11 -10.16 11.56
N TYR A 28 0.30 -9.90 10.26
CA TYR A 28 1.51 -9.26 9.74
C TYR A 28 1.55 -7.75 10.03
N ILE A 29 2.72 -7.15 10.13
CA ILE A 29 2.83 -5.70 10.37
C ILE A 29 2.40 -4.94 9.11
N VAL A 30 1.55 -3.92 9.26
CA VAL A 30 1.07 -3.12 8.13
C VAL A 30 2.24 -2.51 7.37
N GLY A 31 2.23 -2.67 6.05
CA GLY A 31 3.26 -2.12 5.15
C GLY A 31 4.50 -2.99 4.97
N THR A 32 4.57 -4.20 5.54
CA THR A 32 5.62 -5.18 5.20
C THR A 32 5.30 -5.97 3.93
N PRO A 33 6.29 -6.57 3.23
CA PRO A 33 6.07 -7.29 1.99
C PRO A 33 5.03 -8.43 2.08
N GLU A 34 5.04 -9.19 3.17
CA GLU A 34 4.09 -10.27 3.43
C GLU A 34 2.68 -9.75 3.73
N TRP A 35 2.56 -8.59 4.40
CA TRP A 35 1.27 -7.92 4.57
C TRP A 35 0.71 -7.45 3.22
N VAL A 36 1.55 -6.82 2.39
CA VAL A 36 1.19 -6.35 1.05
C VAL A 36 0.71 -7.52 0.18
N SER A 37 1.41 -8.65 0.22
CA SER A 37 1.02 -9.84 -0.54
C SER A 37 -0.29 -10.47 -0.03
N GLU A 38 -0.58 -10.44 1.26
CA GLU A 38 -1.89 -10.89 1.76
C GLU A 38 -3.01 -9.90 1.41
N PHE A 39 -2.71 -8.61 1.36
CA PHE A 39 -3.66 -7.60 0.90
C PHE A 39 -4.03 -7.81 -0.57
N GLU A 40 -3.05 -8.08 -1.44
CA GLU A 40 -3.30 -8.49 -2.84
C GLU A 40 -4.31 -9.65 -2.92
N LYS A 41 -4.04 -10.75 -2.21
CA LYS A 41 -4.93 -11.92 -2.20
C LYS A 41 -6.32 -11.61 -1.67
N LYS A 42 -6.43 -10.74 -0.65
CA LYS A 42 -7.71 -10.29 -0.11
C LYS A 42 -8.52 -9.54 -1.16
N ILE A 43 -7.90 -8.71 -1.99
CA ILE A 43 -8.58 -8.00 -3.09
C ILE A 43 -8.98 -8.98 -4.18
N GLN A 44 -8.05 -9.84 -4.62
CA GLN A 44 -8.29 -10.85 -5.67
C GLN A 44 -9.42 -11.83 -5.32
N GLY A 45 -9.58 -12.16 -4.04
CA GLY A 45 -10.65 -13.04 -3.55
C GLY A 45 -11.95 -12.34 -3.18
N ASP A 46 -12.10 -11.03 -3.40
CA ASP A 46 -13.26 -10.27 -2.93
C ASP A 46 -14.27 -9.96 -4.03
N GLU A 47 -15.31 -10.79 -4.13
CA GLU A 47 -16.42 -10.62 -5.10
C GLU A 47 -17.10 -9.26 -4.99
N ARG A 48 -17.19 -8.71 -3.76
CA ARG A 48 -17.79 -7.39 -3.55
C ARG A 48 -16.94 -6.30 -4.18
N TYR A 49 -15.62 -6.31 -3.99
CA TYR A 49 -14.69 -5.39 -4.63
C TYR A 49 -14.78 -5.50 -6.14
N LYS A 50 -14.76 -6.73 -6.68
CA LYS A 50 -14.90 -6.99 -8.11
C LYS A 50 -16.13 -6.34 -8.71
N GLU A 51 -17.30 -6.52 -8.09
CA GLU A 51 -18.55 -5.93 -8.56
C GLU A 51 -18.55 -4.39 -8.50
N ILE A 52 -18.15 -3.80 -7.38
CA ILE A 52 -18.22 -2.33 -7.20
C ILE A 52 -17.11 -1.58 -7.95
N ALA A 53 -16.00 -2.25 -8.27
CA ALA A 53 -14.88 -1.68 -9.02
C ALA A 53 -14.88 -2.08 -10.51
N LYS A 54 -15.93 -2.73 -11.03
CA LYS A 54 -16.01 -3.22 -12.42
C LYS A 54 -15.77 -2.16 -13.51
N ASN A 55 -16.03 -0.89 -13.21
CA ASN A 55 -15.79 0.23 -14.13
C ASN A 55 -14.53 1.05 -13.78
N TRP A 56 -13.76 0.59 -12.78
CA TRP A 56 -12.49 1.22 -12.42
C TRP A 56 -11.43 0.89 -13.47
N GLU A 57 -10.61 1.87 -13.81
CA GLU A 57 -9.45 1.67 -14.67
C GLU A 57 -8.32 2.58 -14.17
N GLY A 58 -7.13 2.01 -14.09
CA GLY A 58 -5.91 2.70 -13.74
C GLY A 58 -5.28 2.16 -12.47
N SER A 59 -3.96 2.19 -12.46
CA SER A 59 -3.16 1.86 -11.29
C SER A 59 -3.40 2.86 -10.15
N VAL A 60 -3.38 2.36 -8.92
CA VAL A 60 -3.47 3.19 -7.71
C VAL A 60 -2.19 2.99 -6.91
N VAL A 61 -1.57 4.09 -6.50
CA VAL A 61 -0.36 4.07 -5.68
C VAL A 61 -0.65 4.72 -4.36
N LEU A 62 -0.46 3.99 -3.27
CA LEU A 62 -0.54 4.52 -1.91
C LEU A 62 0.85 4.99 -1.49
N VAL A 63 0.98 6.27 -1.16
CA VAL A 63 2.22 6.86 -0.67
C VAL A 63 2.04 7.21 0.81
N LEU A 64 2.72 6.42 1.65
CA LEU A 64 2.83 6.67 3.08
C LEU A 64 4.07 7.52 3.28
N LYS A 65 3.90 8.78 3.68
CA LYS A 65 5.04 9.67 3.92
C LYS A 65 5.90 9.18 5.07
N SER A 66 7.20 9.47 4.98
CA SER A 66 8.16 9.18 6.05
C SER A 66 7.67 9.73 7.39
N ASP A 67 7.91 8.92 8.42
CA ASP A 67 7.63 9.21 9.81
C ASP A 67 8.69 8.50 10.67
N PRO A 68 9.81 9.16 10.99
CA PRO A 68 10.90 8.54 11.73
C PRO A 68 10.52 8.07 13.14
N GLN A 69 9.46 8.67 13.74
CA GLN A 69 8.94 8.26 15.04
C GLN A 69 8.23 6.92 14.94
N ALA A 70 7.46 6.72 13.86
CA ALA A 70 6.86 5.42 13.53
C ALA A 70 7.85 4.41 12.91
N GLY A 71 9.06 4.88 12.63
CA GLY A 71 10.15 4.10 12.09
C GLY A 71 10.17 3.95 10.58
N LEU A 72 9.51 4.87 9.89
CA LEU A 72 9.55 5.02 8.45
C LEU A 72 10.53 6.13 8.10
N ASP A 73 11.80 5.79 7.86
CA ASP A 73 12.83 6.78 7.53
C ASP A 73 12.65 7.36 6.11
N ASN A 74 11.86 6.71 5.25
CA ASN A 74 11.59 7.11 3.87
C ASN A 74 10.10 6.91 3.56
N ASP A 75 9.62 7.58 2.51
CA ASP A 75 8.29 7.35 1.96
C ASP A 75 8.19 5.89 1.49
N ILE A 76 7.04 5.25 1.73
CA ILE A 76 6.71 3.92 1.21
C ILE A 76 5.72 4.07 0.07
N PHE A 77 5.98 3.37 -1.05
CA PHE A 77 5.11 3.33 -2.22
C PHE A 77 4.55 1.92 -2.39
N ILE A 78 3.23 1.78 -2.32
CA ILE A 78 2.52 0.53 -2.60
C ILE A 78 1.75 0.72 -3.90
N PHE A 79 2.18 0.04 -4.96
CA PHE A 79 1.55 0.06 -6.28
C PHE A 79 0.51 -1.05 -6.37
N MET A 80 -0.69 -0.70 -6.83
CA MET A 80 -1.80 -1.61 -7.09
C MET A 80 -2.16 -1.54 -8.58
N ASP A 81 -2.01 -2.67 -9.28
CA ASP A 81 -2.50 -2.85 -10.65
C ASP A 81 -3.98 -3.26 -10.60
N LEU A 82 -4.86 -2.29 -10.82
CA LEU A 82 -6.30 -2.44 -10.68
C LEU A 82 -7.00 -2.14 -12.01
N TRP A 83 -7.85 -3.06 -12.46
CA TRP A 83 -8.54 -2.91 -13.73
C TRP A 83 -9.86 -3.69 -13.76
N HIS A 84 -10.97 -3.01 -14.04
CA HIS A 84 -12.32 -3.60 -14.18
C HIS A 84 -12.71 -4.54 -13.03
N GLY A 85 -12.37 -4.16 -11.80
CA GLY A 85 -12.66 -4.96 -10.60
C GLY A 85 -11.63 -6.04 -10.28
N GLU A 86 -10.68 -6.28 -11.20
CA GLU A 86 -9.57 -7.20 -10.99
C GLU A 86 -8.39 -6.49 -10.32
N CYS A 87 -7.59 -7.27 -9.60
CA CYS A 87 -6.33 -6.87 -8.99
C CYS A 87 -5.21 -7.78 -9.50
N HIS A 88 -4.43 -7.32 -10.47
CA HIS A 88 -3.37 -8.14 -11.06
C HIS A 88 -2.16 -8.26 -10.13
N SER A 89 -1.81 -7.19 -9.41
CA SER A 89 -0.74 -7.21 -8.42
C SER A 89 -0.85 -6.08 -7.40
N VAL A 90 -0.33 -6.30 -6.19
CA VAL A 90 0.00 -5.29 -5.20
C VAL A 90 1.42 -5.51 -4.70
N ARG A 91 2.27 -4.50 -4.82
CA ARG A 91 3.68 -4.60 -4.43
C ARG A 91 4.24 -3.28 -3.92
N MET A 92 5.25 -3.39 -3.06
CA MET A 92 6.10 -2.24 -2.73
C MET A 92 7.03 -1.97 -3.91
N VAL A 93 7.16 -0.71 -4.33
CA VAL A 93 7.97 -0.33 -5.50
C VAL A 93 8.88 0.86 -5.19
N PRO A 94 9.94 1.08 -5.97
CA PRO A 94 10.73 2.31 -5.87
C PRO A 94 9.89 3.56 -6.07
N GLY A 95 10.28 4.65 -5.42
CA GLY A 95 9.56 5.92 -5.51
C GLY A 95 9.34 6.42 -6.94
N GLU A 96 10.32 6.29 -7.83
CA GLU A 96 10.18 6.67 -9.25
C GLU A 96 9.07 5.86 -9.95
N ALA A 97 9.06 4.54 -9.75
CA ALA A 97 8.03 3.66 -10.29
C ALA A 97 6.65 3.89 -9.66
N GLY A 98 6.59 4.20 -8.36
CA GLY A 98 5.34 4.56 -7.70
C GLY A 98 4.78 5.89 -8.20
N ARG A 99 5.64 6.86 -8.54
CA ARG A 99 5.23 8.17 -9.05
C ARG A 99 4.69 8.13 -10.49
N SER A 100 4.97 7.08 -11.24
CA SER A 100 4.45 6.90 -12.60
C SER A 100 3.05 6.27 -12.66
N GLY A 101 2.47 5.87 -11.53
CA GLY A 101 1.10 5.34 -11.49
C GLY A 101 0.02 6.37 -11.83
N ASP A 102 -1.15 5.88 -12.26
CA ASP A 102 -2.24 6.73 -12.77
C ASP A 102 -2.86 7.60 -11.66
N TYR A 103 -3.03 7.02 -10.47
CA TYR A 103 -3.59 7.66 -9.27
C TYR A 103 -2.64 7.53 -8.09
N VAL A 104 -1.77 8.52 -7.88
CA VAL A 104 -0.87 8.56 -6.71
C VAL A 104 -1.57 9.29 -5.56
N LEU A 105 -1.90 8.54 -4.51
CA LEU A 105 -2.54 9.02 -3.29
C LEU A 105 -1.51 9.17 -2.18
N GLU A 106 -1.18 10.41 -1.82
CA GLU A 106 -0.13 10.74 -0.86
C GLU A 106 -0.69 11.26 0.47
N GLY A 107 -0.21 10.71 1.58
CA GLY A 107 -0.67 11.08 2.91
C GLY A 107 0.34 10.77 4.01
N ALA A 108 0.23 11.50 5.13
CA ALA A 108 1.00 11.19 6.33
C ALA A 108 0.70 9.76 6.79
N TYR A 109 1.73 9.03 7.22
CA TYR A 109 1.62 7.67 7.78
C TYR A 109 0.48 7.57 8.82
N GLU A 110 0.46 8.48 9.79
CA GLU A 110 -0.55 8.50 10.85
C GLU A 110 -1.99 8.62 10.31
N ARG A 111 -2.19 9.35 9.19
CA ARG A 111 -3.51 9.42 8.57
C ARG A 111 -3.93 8.09 7.96
N TRP A 112 -3.02 7.42 7.25
CA TRP A 112 -3.28 6.09 6.71
C TRP A 112 -3.63 5.09 7.81
N LYS A 113 -2.87 5.11 8.92
CA LYS A 113 -3.16 4.31 10.12
C LYS A 113 -4.57 4.54 10.63
N ARG A 114 -4.95 5.80 10.86
CA ARG A 114 -6.28 6.15 11.36
C ARG A 114 -7.41 5.87 10.37
N ILE A 115 -7.16 5.94 9.06
CA ILE A 115 -8.11 5.51 8.02
C ILE A 115 -8.34 4.00 8.12
N MET A 116 -7.28 3.21 8.22
CA MET A 116 -7.37 1.75 8.37
C MET A 116 -8.06 1.33 9.67
N LYS A 117 -7.82 2.06 10.78
CA LYS A 117 -8.55 1.89 12.06
C LYS A 117 -9.98 2.44 12.02
N LYS A 118 -10.44 2.97 10.88
CA LYS A 118 -11.78 3.55 10.65
C LYS A 118 -12.10 4.78 11.53
N GLU A 119 -11.10 5.40 12.13
CA GLU A 119 -11.25 6.66 12.86
C GLU A 119 -11.38 7.85 11.91
N LEU A 120 -10.80 7.73 10.72
CA LEU A 120 -10.92 8.69 9.61
C LEU A 120 -11.61 8.01 8.42
N ASN A 121 -12.41 8.78 7.68
CA ASN A 121 -13.12 8.29 6.51
C ASN A 121 -12.32 8.63 5.23
N MET A 122 -11.92 7.61 4.46
CA MET A 122 -11.10 7.78 3.25
C MET A 122 -11.67 8.79 2.25
N VAL A 123 -12.98 8.79 2.02
CA VAL A 123 -13.64 9.72 1.07
C VAL A 123 -13.54 11.15 1.57
N LYS A 124 -13.78 11.38 2.86
CA LYS A 124 -13.61 12.71 3.49
C LYS A 124 -12.17 13.19 3.42
N GLU A 125 -11.22 12.29 3.62
CA GLU A 125 -9.79 12.58 3.61
C GLU A 125 -9.29 12.99 2.22
N LEU A 126 -9.79 12.34 1.16
CA LEU A 126 -9.58 12.75 -0.23
C LEU A 126 -10.27 14.09 -0.54
N ALA A 127 -11.54 14.24 -0.17
CA ALA A 127 -12.33 15.45 -0.44
C ALA A 127 -11.71 16.70 0.22
N THR A 128 -11.17 16.55 1.43
CA THR A 128 -10.47 17.62 2.17
C THR A 128 -8.99 17.72 1.84
N ARG A 129 -8.50 16.93 0.86
CA ARG A 129 -7.11 16.90 0.38
C ARG A 129 -6.07 16.63 1.48
N ARG A 130 -6.48 15.91 2.52
CA ARG A 130 -5.61 15.41 3.59
C ARG A 130 -4.88 14.14 3.18
N ILE A 131 -5.55 13.31 2.37
CA ILE A 131 -4.90 12.43 1.40
C ILE A 131 -4.96 13.15 0.05
N LYS A 132 -3.80 13.33 -0.59
CA LYS A 132 -3.65 14.14 -1.80
C LYS A 132 -3.58 13.24 -3.02
N LEU A 133 -4.33 13.57 -4.07
CA LEU A 133 -4.07 13.07 -5.41
C LEU A 133 -2.93 13.89 -6.04
N VAL A 134 -1.87 13.24 -6.51
CA VAL A 134 -0.67 13.88 -7.06
C VAL A 134 -0.34 13.30 -8.46
N PRO A 135 -0.18 14.14 -9.51
CA PRO A 135 -0.60 15.54 -9.56
C PRO A 135 -2.13 15.65 -9.41
N PHE A 136 -2.60 16.81 -8.95
CA PHE A 136 -4.05 17.02 -8.83
C PHE A 136 -4.66 17.27 -10.20
N GLU A 137 -5.63 16.44 -10.57
CA GLU A 137 -6.41 16.58 -11.81
C GLU A 137 -7.90 16.41 -11.51
N PHE A 138 -8.73 17.36 -11.94
CA PHE A 138 -10.16 17.35 -11.63
C PHE A 138 -10.88 16.10 -12.14
N ARG A 139 -10.54 15.61 -13.34
CA ARG A 139 -11.15 14.40 -13.91
C ARG A 139 -10.84 13.16 -13.07
N LYS A 140 -9.58 13.01 -12.65
CA LYS A 140 -9.14 11.92 -11.78
C LYS A 140 -9.79 12.00 -10.39
N ALA A 141 -9.88 13.20 -9.82
CA ALA A 141 -10.58 13.42 -8.55
C ALA A 141 -12.08 13.06 -8.63
N ALA A 142 -12.75 13.39 -9.74
CA ALA A 142 -14.13 12.98 -9.99
C ALA A 142 -14.26 11.45 -10.10
N LYS A 143 -13.33 10.78 -10.80
CA LYS A 143 -13.32 9.31 -10.90
C LYS A 143 -13.12 8.64 -9.54
N LEU A 144 -12.20 9.14 -8.72
CA LEU A 144 -12.02 8.66 -7.33
C LEU A 144 -13.29 8.83 -6.50
N THR A 145 -13.99 9.95 -6.67
CA THR A 145 -15.25 10.20 -5.97
C THR A 145 -16.33 9.19 -6.40
N ALA A 146 -16.45 8.93 -7.70
CA ALA A 146 -17.36 7.91 -8.23
C ALA A 146 -17.00 6.49 -7.74
N ALA A 147 -15.71 6.22 -7.51
CA ALA A 147 -15.20 4.95 -7.00
C ALA A 147 -15.16 4.86 -5.46
N ALA A 148 -15.82 5.76 -4.73
CA ALA A 148 -15.76 5.86 -3.27
C ALA A 148 -16.04 4.53 -2.54
N GLN A 149 -17.01 3.73 -3.01
CA GLN A 149 -17.31 2.43 -2.41
C GLN A 149 -16.17 1.42 -2.58
N ALA A 150 -15.50 1.41 -3.74
CA ALA A 150 -14.33 0.58 -3.97
C ALA A 150 -13.17 1.01 -3.04
N SER A 151 -12.93 2.32 -2.91
CA SER A 151 -11.92 2.84 -1.97
C SER A 151 -12.20 2.44 -0.52
N ILE A 152 -13.46 2.53 -0.07
CA ILE A 152 -13.86 2.07 1.27
C ILE A 152 -13.62 0.56 1.41
N ARG A 153 -13.95 -0.24 0.39
CA ARG A 153 -13.73 -1.68 0.44
C ARG A 153 -12.24 -2.04 0.52
N LEU A 154 -11.38 -1.34 -0.21
CA LEU A 154 -9.93 -1.52 -0.11
C LEU A 154 -9.41 -1.24 1.32
N VAL A 155 -9.94 -0.22 2.00
CA VAL A 155 -9.63 0.06 3.41
C VAL A 155 -10.11 -1.07 4.33
N ASP A 156 -11.32 -1.59 4.11
CA ASP A 156 -11.82 -2.72 4.90
C ASP A 156 -10.97 -3.99 4.70
N LEU A 157 -10.54 -4.26 3.47
CA LEU A 157 -9.72 -5.43 3.14
C LEU A 157 -8.31 -5.30 3.72
N SER A 158 -7.71 -4.12 3.68
CA SER A 158 -6.37 -3.88 4.25
C SER A 158 -6.38 -4.07 5.78
N GLY A 159 -7.40 -3.57 6.48
CA GLY A 159 -7.58 -3.78 7.92
C GLY A 159 -7.89 -5.24 8.31
N GLN A 160 -8.50 -6.03 7.41
CA GLN A 160 -8.70 -7.47 7.63
C GLN A 160 -7.42 -8.30 7.54
N VAL A 161 -6.37 -7.79 6.88
CA VAL A 161 -5.05 -8.45 6.89
C VAL A 161 -4.40 -8.26 8.25
N SER A 162 -4.41 -7.02 8.75
CA SER A 162 -3.87 -6.64 10.05
C SER A 162 -4.21 -5.20 10.40
N ASP A 163 -4.28 -4.93 11.69
CA ASP A 163 -4.33 -3.62 12.32
C ASP A 163 -3.09 -3.33 13.20
N ILE A 164 -2.04 -4.16 13.08
CA ILE A 164 -0.77 -3.95 13.78
C ILE A 164 0.14 -3.02 12.98
N PHE A 165 0.37 -1.85 13.54
CA PHE A 165 1.22 -0.82 12.95
C PHE A 165 2.63 -0.83 13.54
N PRO A 166 3.68 -0.49 12.76
CA PRO A 166 5.05 -0.41 13.24
C PRO A 166 5.24 0.32 14.56
N ASP A 167 4.54 1.44 14.76
CA ASP A 167 4.63 2.30 15.94
C ASP A 167 3.81 1.82 17.15
N ASP A 168 2.95 0.81 16.95
CA ASP A 168 2.26 0.11 18.04
C ASP A 168 3.13 -1.01 18.64
N LEU A 169 4.33 -1.25 18.09
CA LEU A 169 5.23 -2.34 18.49
C LEU A 169 6.19 -1.96 19.63
N GLU A 170 6.64 -2.96 20.38
CA GLU A 170 7.76 -2.82 21.30
C GLU A 170 9.04 -2.38 20.56
N SER A 171 9.90 -1.63 21.25
CA SER A 171 11.11 -1.02 20.67
C SER A 171 12.02 -1.99 19.89
N GLY A 172 12.13 -3.25 20.30
CA GLY A 172 12.89 -4.28 19.59
C GLY A 172 12.31 -4.62 18.21
N LYS A 173 10.98 -4.72 18.12
CA LYS A 173 10.27 -5.01 16.86
C LYS A 173 10.25 -3.80 15.92
N VAL A 174 10.18 -2.58 16.46
CA VAL A 174 10.38 -1.34 15.66
C VAL A 174 11.75 -1.33 14.99
N LYS A 175 12.82 -1.74 15.70
CA LYS A 175 14.17 -1.85 15.12
C LYS A 175 14.24 -2.89 14.00
N ALA A 176 13.59 -4.04 14.16
CA ALA A 176 13.52 -5.06 13.12
C ALA A 176 12.78 -4.57 11.87
N PHE A 177 11.65 -3.87 12.05
CA PHE A 177 10.92 -3.23 10.96
C PHE A 177 11.78 -2.19 10.21
N LYS A 178 12.50 -1.33 10.93
CA LYS A 178 13.45 -0.37 10.34
C LYS A 178 14.54 -1.07 9.52
N ALA A 179 15.11 -2.15 10.06
CA ALA A 179 16.13 -2.93 9.39
C ALA A 179 15.61 -3.53 8.07
N LEU A 180 14.38 -4.07 8.09
CA LEU A 180 13.70 -4.55 6.89
C LEU A 180 13.54 -3.46 5.83
N LEU A 181 13.00 -2.29 6.18
CA LEU A 181 12.83 -1.20 5.22
C LEU A 181 14.17 -0.73 4.64
N LYS A 182 15.22 -0.69 5.48
CA LYS A 182 16.57 -0.36 5.02
C LYS A 182 17.11 -1.41 4.03
N GLU A 183 16.89 -2.69 4.31
CA GLU A 183 17.26 -3.78 3.41
C GLU A 183 16.51 -3.67 2.07
N LEU A 184 15.18 -3.46 2.12
CA LEU A 184 14.35 -3.30 0.93
C LEU A 184 14.81 -2.12 0.08
N LYS A 185 15.10 -0.97 0.71
CA LYS A 185 15.69 0.18 0.01
C LYS A 185 17.02 -0.15 -0.64
N THR A 186 17.92 -0.81 0.09
CA THR A 186 19.27 -1.14 -0.40
C THR A 186 19.25 -2.13 -1.56
N LYS A 187 18.40 -3.16 -1.47
CA LYS A 187 18.33 -4.24 -2.44
C LYS A 187 17.41 -3.90 -3.61
N PHE A 188 16.29 -3.25 -3.39
CA PHE A 188 15.22 -3.09 -4.40
C PHE A 188 14.94 -1.64 -4.78
N GLY A 189 15.52 -0.65 -4.10
CA GLY A 189 15.25 0.77 -4.32
C GLY A 189 13.89 1.25 -3.81
N ILE A 190 13.21 0.41 -3.03
CA ILE A 190 11.90 0.66 -2.40
C ILE A 190 12.03 1.73 -1.32
#